data_AF-A0A3D2J6J3-F1
#
_entry.id   AF-A0A3D2J6J3-F1
#
_cell.length_a   1.000
_cell.length_b   1.000
_cell.length_c   1.000
_cell.angle_alpha   90.00
_cell.angle_beta   90.00
_cell.angle_gamma   90.00
#
_symmetry.space_group_name_H-M   'P 1'
#
loop_
_entity.id
_entity.type
_entity.pdbx_description
1 polymer ?
#
loop_
_entity_poly.entity_id
_entity_poly.type
_entity_poly.pdbx_seq_one_letter_code
_entity_poly.pdbx_strand_id
1 'polypeptide(L)'
;IFWWPLLNPDRNEQRILPLGGLLAYLFFSDMPMMLIGAGMTFSPPLYTIPMTNPTMNMTVTPQDQQLGGLLMWVASSIFLIIIASIFFLRWMLRQEKAQRALEIEYDEDE
;
A
#
# COMPACT_ATOMS: atom_id res chain seq x y z
N ILE A 1 0.42 11.62 -9.27
CA ILE A 1 1.90 11.47 -9.26
C ILE A 1 2.35 10.30 -8.36
N PHE A 2 1.75 10.08 -7.19
CA PHE A 2 2.13 8.98 -6.27
C PHE A 2 2.28 7.58 -6.90
N TRP A 3 1.37 7.20 -7.80
CA TRP A 3 1.37 5.88 -8.46
C TRP A 3 2.33 5.76 -9.66
N TRP A 4 3.00 6.85 -10.04
CA TRP A 4 3.84 6.91 -11.24
C TRP A 4 4.98 5.88 -11.25
N PRO A 5 5.75 5.69 -10.15
CA PRO A 5 6.81 4.67 -10.11
C PRO A 5 6.27 3.24 -10.24
N LEU A 6 5.01 3.02 -9.88
CA LEU A 6 4.34 1.73 -9.93
C LEU A 6 3.84 1.38 -11.33
N LEU A 7 3.17 2.34 -11.96
CA LEU A 7 2.50 2.17 -13.24
C LEU A 7 3.46 2.27 -14.43
N ASN A 8 4.58 2.97 -14.28
CA ASN A 8 5.57 3.23 -15.33
C ASN A 8 4.91 3.48 -16.71
N PRO A 9 4.16 4.59 -16.85
CA PRO A 9 3.33 4.84 -18.03
C PRO A 9 4.16 4.90 -19.32
N ASP A 10 5.41 5.33 -19.22
CA ASP A 10 6.38 5.26 -20.31
C ASP A 10 7.05 3.88 -20.32
N ARG A 11 6.40 2.92 -21.00
CA ARG A 11 6.86 1.53 -21.19
C ARG A 11 8.30 1.40 -21.72
N ASN A 12 8.88 2.47 -22.27
CA ASN A 12 10.22 2.50 -22.86
C ASN A 12 11.33 2.88 -21.86
N GLU A 13 11.00 3.41 -20.67
CA GLU A 13 12.00 3.73 -19.65
C GLU A 13 12.23 2.53 -18.74
N GLN A 14 13.52 2.21 -18.54
CA GLN A 14 13.94 1.26 -17.50
C GLN A 14 13.31 1.70 -16.18
N ARG A 15 12.71 0.75 -15.47
CA ARG A 15 12.03 1.00 -14.20
C ARG A 15 12.96 1.82 -13.28
N ILE A 16 12.51 3.00 -12.87
CA ILE A 16 13.31 3.96 -12.10
C ILE A 16 13.85 3.36 -10.79
N LEU A 17 13.09 2.41 -10.19
CA LEU A 17 13.47 1.75 -8.95
C LEU A 17 13.58 0.21 -9.10
N PRO A 18 14.62 -0.42 -8.50
CA PRO A 18 14.66 -1.86 -8.33
C PRO A 18 13.53 -2.33 -7.40
N LEU A 19 13.20 -3.63 -7.42
CA LEU A 19 12.07 -4.18 -6.67
C LEU A 19 12.10 -3.79 -5.18
N GLY A 20 13.27 -3.90 -4.53
CA GLY A 20 13.43 -3.52 -3.13
C GLY A 20 13.10 -2.05 -2.86
N GLY A 21 13.52 -1.15 -3.77
CA GLY A 21 13.19 0.28 -3.68
C GLY A 21 11.70 0.55 -3.88
N LEU A 22 11.04 -0.19 -4.77
CA LEU A 22 9.59 -0.09 -4.98
C LEU A 22 8.79 -0.55 -3.75
N LEU A 23 9.22 -1.66 -3.14
CA LEU A 23 8.59 -2.19 -1.92
C LEU A 23 8.81 -1.26 -0.73
N ALA A 24 10.02 -0.72 -0.57
CA ALA A 24 10.31 0.28 0.45
C ALA A 24 9.47 1.54 0.25
N TYR A 25 9.36 2.04 -0.99
CA TYR A 25 8.51 3.19 -1.32
C TYR A 25 7.05 2.96 -0.91
N LEU A 26 6.47 1.81 -1.29
CA LEU A 26 5.11 1.44 -0.90
C LEU A 26 4.96 1.34 0.63
N PHE A 27 5.92 0.72 1.30
CA PHE A 27 5.89 0.56 2.76
C PHE A 27 5.95 1.90 3.50
N PHE A 28 6.92 2.76 3.17
CA PHE A 28 7.06 4.06 3.83
C PHE A 28 5.93 5.02 3.48
N SER A 29 5.31 4.86 2.30
CA SER A 29 4.15 5.67 1.94
C SER A 29 2.91 5.39 2.80
N ASP A 30 2.79 4.17 3.34
CA ASP A 30 1.65 3.78 4.17
C ASP A 30 1.80 4.20 5.64
N MET A 31 3.04 4.38 6.10
CA MET A 31 3.36 4.68 7.49
C MET A 31 2.53 5.82 8.09
N PRO A 32 2.35 6.98 7.43
CA PRO A 32 1.53 8.05 7.97
C PRO A 32 0.08 7.62 8.21
N MET A 33 -0.49 6.82 7.29
CA MET A 33 -1.85 6.32 7.41
C MET A 33 -1.97 5.26 8.50
N MET A 34 -1.00 4.35 8.63
CA MET A 34 -0.94 3.39 9.75
C MET A 34 -0.92 4.10 11.09
N LEU A 35 -0.08 5.13 11.24
CA LEU A 35 0.04 5.95 12.45
C LEU A 35 -1.29 6.63 12.80
N ILE A 36 -1.95 7.25 11.80
CA ILE A 36 -3.24 7.92 12.00
C ILE A 36 -4.33 6.91 12.33
N GLY A 37 -4.41 5.79 11.60
CA GLY A 37 -5.41 4.74 11.81
C GLY A 37 -5.31 4.12 13.20
N ALA A 38 -4.11 3.67 13.59
CA ALA A 38 -3.85 3.16 14.93
C ALA A 38 -4.13 4.22 16.00
N GLY A 39 -3.72 5.47 15.76
CA GLY A 39 -4.00 6.60 16.63
C GLY A 39 -5.50 6.80 16.85
N MET A 40 -6.31 6.78 15.80
CA MET A 40 -7.77 6.89 15.91
C MET A 40 -8.41 5.69 16.60
N THR A 41 -7.89 4.47 16.38
CA THR A 41 -8.40 3.23 17.01
C THR A 41 -8.13 3.15 18.50
N PHE A 42 -6.99 3.67 18.98
CA PHE A 42 -6.64 3.56 20.39
C PHE A 42 -6.85 4.86 21.18
N SER A 43 -7.27 5.94 20.54
CA SER A 43 -7.57 7.20 21.22
C SER A 43 -9.04 7.32 21.65
N PRO A 44 -9.32 8.10 22.71
CA PRO A 44 -10.66 8.60 22.99
C PRO A 44 -11.23 9.41 21.81
N PRO A 45 -12.54 9.69 21.77
CA PRO A 45 -13.16 10.50 20.72
C PRO A 45 -12.42 11.83 20.53
N LEU A 46 -11.81 12.02 19.37
CA LEU A 46 -11.00 13.20 19.02
C LEU A 46 -11.87 14.35 18.50
N TYR A 47 -13.09 14.06 18.03
CA TYR A 47 -13.97 15.04 17.43
C TYR A 47 -15.34 15.03 18.10
N THR A 48 -15.70 16.15 18.70
CA THR A 48 -17.08 16.48 19.04
C THR A 48 -17.60 17.41 17.96
N ILE A 49 -18.66 17.03 17.25
CA ILE A 49 -19.28 17.90 16.23
C ILE A 49 -20.41 18.68 16.93
N PRO A 50 -20.21 19.95 17.29
CA PRO A 50 -21.30 20.76 17.80
C PRO A 50 -22.26 21.05 16.65
N MET A 51 -23.53 20.65 16.79
CA MET A 51 -24.57 21.02 15.84
C MET A 51 -25.26 22.30 16.30
N THR A 52 -25.66 23.14 15.34
CA THR A 52 -26.32 24.44 15.58
C THR A 52 -27.64 24.30 16.35
N ASN A 53 -28.25 23.11 16.35
CA ASN A 53 -29.47 22.83 17.09
C ASN A 53 -29.14 22.02 18.37
N PRO A 54 -29.32 22.57 19.59
CA PRO A 54 -28.90 21.93 20.85
C PRO A 54 -29.65 20.63 21.17
N THR A 55 -30.74 20.32 20.47
CA THR A 55 -31.49 19.06 20.62
C THR A 55 -31.03 17.94 19.69
N MET A 56 -30.16 18.24 18.73
CA MET A 56 -29.65 17.28 17.76
C MET A 56 -28.14 17.19 17.93
N ASN A 57 -27.66 16.50 18.96
CA ASN A 57 -26.24 16.23 19.14
C ASN A 57 -25.89 14.93 18.41
N MET A 58 -25.26 15.01 17.24
CA MET A 58 -24.61 13.84 16.64
C MET A 58 -23.25 13.65 17.31
N THR A 59 -23.27 12.98 18.46
CA THR A 59 -22.04 12.56 19.12
C THR A 59 -21.44 11.43 18.29
N VAL A 60 -20.26 11.64 17.72
CA VAL A 60 -19.47 10.54 17.15
C VAL A 60 -19.20 9.58 18.30
N THR A 61 -19.75 8.37 18.23
CA THR A 61 -19.57 7.38 19.28
C THR A 61 -18.08 7.00 19.27
N PRO A 62 -17.45 6.75 20.44
CA PRO A 62 -16.09 6.21 20.47
C PRO A 62 -15.91 5.00 19.53
N GLN A 63 -16.95 4.18 19.42
CA GLN A 63 -17.01 3.01 18.55
C GLN A 63 -16.89 3.37 17.06
N ASP A 64 -17.50 4.47 16.62
CA ASP A 64 -17.48 4.91 15.22
C ASP A 64 -16.07 5.37 14.83
N GLN A 65 -15.40 6.12 15.71
CA GLN A 65 -14.00 6.52 15.50
C GLN A 65 -13.07 5.30 15.48
N GLN A 66 -13.25 4.37 16.41
CA GLN A 66 -12.41 3.19 16.50
C GLN A 66 -12.54 2.31 15.27
N LEU A 67 -13.76 2.12 14.78
CA LEU A 67 -14.06 1.39 13.56
C LEU A 67 -13.49 2.12 12.33
N GLY A 68 -13.61 3.45 12.28
CA GLY A 68 -13.01 4.26 11.22
C GLY A 68 -11.49 4.13 11.17
N GLY A 69 -10.83 4.25 12.32
CA GLY A 69 -9.38 4.05 12.44
C GLY A 69 -8.95 2.62 12.07
N LEU A 70 -9.73 1.62 12.48
CA LEU A 70 -9.44 0.21 12.19
C LEU A 70 -9.58 -0.08 10.70
N LEU A 71 -10.64 0.46 10.06
CA LEU A 71 -10.84 0.35 8.62
C LEU A 71 -9.70 1.04 7.86
N MET A 72 -9.34 2.27 8.26
CA MET A 72 -8.22 2.99 7.65
C MET A 72 -6.90 2.22 7.76
N TRP A 73 -6.63 1.60 8.90
CA TRP A 73 -5.39 0.88 9.12
C TRP A 73 -5.37 -0.47 8.39
N VAL A 74 -6.35 -1.32 8.66
CA VAL A 74 -6.36 -2.72 8.20
C VAL A 74 -6.70 -2.82 6.72
N ALA A 75 -7.68 -2.06 6.23
CA ALA A 75 -8.07 -2.15 4.82
C ALA A 75 -6.94 -1.68 3.90
N SER A 76 -6.25 -0.59 4.25
CA SER A 76 -5.09 -0.09 3.50
C SER A 76 -3.92 -1.08 3.54
N SER A 77 -3.64 -1.67 4.71
CA SER A 77 -2.59 -2.69 4.86
C SER A 77 -2.83 -3.88 3.92
N ILE A 78 -4.07 -4.39 3.87
CA ILE A 78 -4.44 -5.50 2.99
C ILE A 78 -4.25 -5.10 1.52
N PHE A 79 -4.71 -3.91 1.14
CA PHE A 79 -4.58 -3.41 -0.23
C PHE A 79 -3.11 -3.33 -0.67
N LEU A 80 -2.23 -2.82 0.18
CA LEU A 80 -0.80 -2.74 -0.11
C LEU A 80 -0.12 -4.10 -0.16
N ILE A 81 -0.48 -5.03 0.74
CA ILE A 81 0.02 -6.41 0.69
C ILE A 81 -0.33 -7.06 -0.65
N ILE A 82 -1.55 -6.89 -1.14
CA ILE A 82 -1.98 -7.42 -2.44
C ILE A 82 -1.12 -6.83 -3.56
N ILE A 83 -0.94 -5.51 -3.59
CA ILE A 83 -0.13 -4.81 -4.60
C ILE A 83 1.32 -5.30 -4.56
N ALA A 84 1.94 -5.31 -3.39
CA ALA A 84 3.31 -5.78 -3.18
C ALA A 84 3.48 -7.23 -3.65
N SER A 85 2.51 -8.10 -3.33
CA SER A 85 2.49 -9.51 -3.74
C SER A 85 2.44 -9.65 -5.25
N ILE A 86 1.59 -8.89 -5.94
CA ILE A 86 1.51 -8.88 -7.41
C ILE A 86 2.86 -8.48 -8.01
N PHE A 87 3.50 -7.42 -7.49
CA PHE A 87 4.79 -6.98 -8.00
C PHE A 87 5.90 -8.00 -7.75
N PHE A 88 5.91 -8.62 -6.57
CA PHE A 88 6.85 -9.67 -6.21
C PHE A 88 6.70 -10.89 -7.13
N LEU A 89 5.48 -11.40 -7.31
CA LEU A 89 5.20 -12.54 -8.20
C LEU A 89 5.56 -12.23 -9.65
N ARG A 90 5.21 -11.04 -10.16
CA ARG A 90 5.59 -10.61 -11.52
C ARG A 90 7.09 -10.45 -11.71
N TRP A 91 7.82 -10.12 -10.66
CA TRP A 91 9.28 -10.06 -10.69
C TRP A 91 9.86 -11.48 -10.68
N MET A 92 9.38 -12.37 -9.80
CA MET A 92 9.80 -13.77 -9.73
C MET A 92 9.64 -14.48 -11.08
N LEU A 93 8.46 -14.36 -11.71
CA LEU A 93 8.19 -14.94 -13.04
C LEU A 93 9.10 -14.37 -14.15
N ARG A 94 9.59 -13.13 -14.00
CA ARG A 94 10.56 -12.55 -14.95
C ARG A 94 11.96 -13.09 -14.72
N GLN A 95 12.36 -13.29 -13.48
CA GLN A 95 13.65 -13.92 -13.14
C GLN A 95 13.71 -15.35 -13.66
N GLU A 96 12.64 -16.13 -13.48
CA GLU A 96 12.58 -17.50 -13.98
C GLU A 96 12.72 -17.58 -15.51
N LYS A 97 12.06 -16.68 -16.25
CA LYS A 97 12.20 -16.61 -17.71
C LYS A 97 13.61 -16.20 -18.15
N ALA A 98 14.21 -15.23 -17.47
CA ALA A 98 15.57 -14.79 -17.76
C ALA A 98 16.58 -15.91 -17.50
N GLN A 99 16.42 -16.62 -16.38
CA GLN A 99 17.26 -17.76 -16.01
C GLN A 99 17.16 -18.89 -17.05
N ARG A 100 15.95 -19.29 -17.46
CA ARG A 100 15.75 -20.32 -18.49
C ARG A 100 16.35 -19.94 -19.85
N ALA A 101 16.30 -18.66 -20.22
CA ALA A 101 16.89 -18.21 -21.48
C ALA A 101 18.42 -18.33 -21.46
N LEU A 102 19.06 -18.02 -20.32
CA LEU A 102 20.50 -18.19 -20.13
C LEU A 102 20.91 -19.67 -20.14
N GLU A 103 20.09 -20.55 -19.56
CA GLU A 103 20.32 -22.01 -19.59
C GLU A 103 20.27 -22.58 -21.02
N ILE A 104 19.30 -22.14 -21.84
CA ILE A 104 19.20 -22.56 -23.25
C ILE A 104 20.41 -22.07 -24.08
N GLU A 105 20.85 -20.83 -23.86
CA GLU A 105 22.02 -20.28 -24.56
C GLU A 105 23.31 -21.04 -24.21
N TYR A 106 23.48 -21.43 -22.94
CA TYR A 106 24.61 -22.25 -22.51
C TYR A 106 24.61 -23.65 -23.15
N ASP A 107 23.44 -24.30 -23.25
CA ASP A 107 23.31 -25.62 -23.89
C ASP A 107 23.53 -25.59 -25.42
N GLU A 108 23.32 -24.45 -26.09
CA GLU A 108 23.59 -24.29 -27.54
C GLU A 108 25.08 -24.03 -27.86
N ASP A 109 25.85 -23.53 -26.88
CA ASP A 109 27.28 -23.22 -27.01
C ASP A 109 28.21 -24.42 -26.69
N GLU A 110 27.67 -25.53 -26.15
CA GLU A 110 28.37 -26.79 -25.82
C GLU A 110 28.31 -27.84 -26.94
#